data_AF-A0A3C0C251-F1
#
_entry.id   AF-A0A3C0C251-F1
#
_cell.length_a   1.000
_cell.length_b   1.000
_cell.length_c   1.000
_cell.angle_alpha   90.00
_cell.angle_beta   90.00
_cell.angle_gamma   90.00
#
_symmetry.space_group_name_H-M   'P 1'
#
loop_
_entity.id
_entity.type
_entity.pdbx_description
1 polymer ?
#
loop_
_entity_poly.entity_id
_entity_poly.type
_entity_poly.pdbx_seq_one_letter_code
_entity_poly.pdbx_strand_id
1 'polypeptide(L)' 'ALKDANIDPKRMKQTEAIILSMTIRERRNPEIIKGSRRRRIAEGSGTTVQMVNQVLAQFEQMKSMMK' A
#
# COMPACT_ATOMS: atom_id res chain seq x y z
N ALA A 1 17.65 -4.58 19.38
CA ALA A 1 16.59 -3.55 19.35
C ALA A 1 15.90 -3.62 17.99
N LEU A 2 14.60 -3.94 17.98
CA LEU A 2 13.62 -4.03 16.86
C LEU A 2 12.52 -5.09 17.20
N LYS A 3 12.33 -5.39 18.49
CA LYS A 3 11.14 -6.06 19.02
C LYS A 3 10.28 -4.93 19.60
N ASP A 4 8.98 -4.95 19.37
CA ASP A 4 7.97 -3.97 19.85
C ASP A 4 7.53 -2.86 18.89
N ALA A 5 7.65 -3.04 17.57
CA ALA A 5 6.66 -2.43 16.69
C ALA A 5 5.37 -3.25 16.86
N ASN A 6 4.36 -2.66 17.51
CA ASN A 6 3.04 -3.24 17.75
C ASN A 6 2.29 -3.42 16.41
N ILE A 7 2.81 -4.28 15.55
CA ILE A 7 2.32 -4.48 14.19
C ILE A 7 1.08 -5.34 14.30
N ASP A 8 -0.07 -4.68 14.22
CA ASP A 8 -1.37 -5.36 14.16
C ASP A 8 -1.36 -6.35 12.97
N PRO A 9 -1.48 -7.67 13.23
CA PRO A 9 -1.51 -8.68 12.18
C PRO A 9 -2.61 -8.43 11.14
N LYS A 10 -3.72 -7.80 11.55
CA LYS A 10 -4.81 -7.43 10.65
C LYS A 10 -4.40 -6.34 9.66
N ARG A 11 -3.62 -5.36 10.12
CA ARG A 11 -3.09 -4.29 9.26
C ARG A 11 -2.09 -4.83 8.26
N MET A 12 -1.23 -5.77 8.67
CA MET A 12 -0.32 -6.45 7.74
C MET A 12 -1.07 -7.18 6.63
N LYS A 13 -2.08 -7.98 6.97
CA LYS A 13 -2.90 -8.68 5.98
C LYS A 13 -3.60 -7.73 5.01
N GLN A 14 -4.09 -6.58 5.50
CA GLN A 14 -4.71 -5.57 4.64
C GLN A 14 -3.71 -4.93 3.68
N THR A 15 -2.52 -4.58 4.16
CA THR A 15 -1.44 -4.06 3.30
C THR A 15 -1.02 -5.07 2.25
N GLU A 16 -0.89 -6.34 2.62
CA GLU A 16 -0.61 -7.44 1.70
C GLU A 16 -1.70 -7.56 0.62
N ALA A 17 -2.97 -7.58 1.02
CA ALA A 17 -4.10 -7.65 0.09
C ALA A 17 -4.12 -6.46 -0.90
N ILE A 18 -3.79 -5.26 -0.43
CA ILE A 18 -3.65 -4.05 -1.26
C ILE A 18 -2.57 -4.24 -2.32
N ILE A 19 -1.37 -4.68 -1.91
CA ILE A 19 -0.25 -4.89 -2.83
C ILE A 19 -0.58 -6.00 -3.83
N LEU A 20 -1.19 -7.10 -3.37
CA LEU A 20 -1.61 -8.21 -4.23
C LEU A 20 -2.65 -7.78 -5.28
N SER A 21 -3.50 -6.79 -4.97
CA SER A 21 -4.51 -6.24 -5.89
C SER A 21 -3.96 -5.23 -6.92
N MET A 22 -2.67 -4.91 -6.84
CA MET A 22 -1.99 -4.09 -7.84
C MET A 22 -1.48 -4.95 -9.01
N THR A 23 -1.45 -4.36 -10.19
CA THR A 23 -0.74 -4.92 -11.36
C THR A 23 0.78 -4.74 -11.22
N ILE A 24 1.56 -5.54 -11.95
CA ILE A 24 3.03 -5.43 -11.96
C ILE A 24 3.49 -4.01 -12.33
N ARG A 25 2.82 -3.38 -13.30
CA ARG A 25 3.12 -2.00 -13.72
C ARG A 25 2.90 -0.99 -12.60
N GLU A 26 1.84 -1.16 -11.81
CA GLU A 26 1.52 -0.28 -10.67
C GLU A 26 2.48 -0.51 -9.50
N ARG A 27 2.89 -1.76 -9.23
CA ARG A 27 3.88 -2.05 -8.18
C ARG A 27 5.26 -1.47 -8.50
N ARG A 28 5.69 -1.55 -9.78
CA ARG A 28 6.97 -1.00 -10.24
C ARG A 28 6.95 0.53 -10.29
N ASN A 29 5.80 1.12 -10.59
CA ASN A 29 5.64 2.57 -10.66
C ASN A 29 4.37 3.03 -9.93
N PRO A 30 4.45 3.24 -8.61
CA PRO A 30 3.30 3.67 -7.81
C PRO A 30 2.74 5.05 -8.19
N GLU A 31 3.51 5.88 -8.88
CA GLU A 31 3.13 7.25 -9.29
C GLU A 31 1.98 7.25 -10.30
N ILE A 32 1.78 6.14 -11.03
CA ILE A 32 0.65 6.00 -11.97
C ILE A 32 -0.68 5.73 -11.25
N ILE A 33 -0.66 5.39 -9.96
CA ILE A 33 -1.83 5.02 -9.16
C ILE A 33 -2.63 6.28 -8.78
N LYS A 34 -3.45 6.75 -9.73
CA LYS A 34 -4.41 7.85 -9.58
C LYS A 34 -5.79 7.34 -9.13
N GLY A 35 -6.78 8.24 -9.02
CA GLY A 35 -8.10 7.96 -8.43
C GLY A 35 -8.83 6.70 -8.92
N SER A 36 -8.91 6.48 -10.25
CA SER A 36 -9.55 5.29 -10.82
C SER A 36 -8.84 3.98 -10.41
N ARG A 37 -7.50 3.96 -10.45
CA ARG A 37 -6.70 2.79 -10.02
C ARG A 37 -6.81 2.55 -8.52
N ARG A 38 -6.81 3.62 -7.71
CA ARG A 38 -6.97 3.53 -6.25
C ARG A 38 -8.30 2.89 -5.88
N ARG A 39 -9.39 3.31 -6.53
CA ARG A 39 -10.73 2.72 -6.33
C ARG A 39 -10.73 1.23 -6.66
N ARG A 40 -10.21 0.86 -7.83
CA ARG A 40 -10.12 -0.55 -8.25
C ARG A 40 -9.28 -1.41 -7.28
N ILE A 41 -8.14 -0.90 -6.80
CA ILE A 41 -7.29 -1.60 -5.84
C ILE A 41 -8.00 -1.76 -4.49
N ALA A 42 -8.68 -0.71 -4.02
CA ALA A 42 -9.44 -0.75 -2.77
C ALA A 42 -10.55 -1.80 -2.83
N GLU A 43 -11.35 -1.78 -3.91
CA GLU A 43 -12.41 -2.77 -4.16
C GLU A 43 -11.84 -4.20 -4.28
N GLY A 44 -10.76 -4.39 -5.05
CA GLY A 44 -10.13 -5.71 -5.23
C GLY A 44 -9.47 -6.28 -3.97
N SER A 45 -9.02 -5.42 -3.06
CA SER A 45 -8.39 -5.83 -1.79
C SER A 45 -9.37 -5.90 -0.63
N GLY A 46 -10.64 -5.52 -0.82
CA GLY A 46 -11.61 -5.40 0.26
C GLY A 46 -11.25 -4.33 1.28
N THR A 47 -10.55 -3.28 0.85
CA THR A 47 -10.11 -2.16 1.70
C THR A 47 -10.68 -0.83 1.22
N THR A 48 -10.31 0.27 1.89
CA THR A 48 -10.74 1.62 1.52
C THR A 48 -9.68 2.35 0.72
N VAL A 49 -10.10 3.34 -0.08
CA VAL A 49 -9.18 4.20 -0.84
C VAL A 49 -8.20 4.93 0.09
N GLN A 50 -8.64 5.26 1.30
CA GLN A 50 -7.81 5.88 2.34
C GLN A 50 -6.67 4.95 2.77
N MET A 51 -6.94 3.65 2.93
CA MET A 51 -5.91 2.66 3.25
C MET A 51 -4.89 2.54 2.13
N VAL A 52 -5.35 2.52 0.87
CA VAL A 52 -4.45 2.52 -0.30
C VAL A 52 -3.58 3.77 -0.32
N ASN A 53 -4.13 4.96 -0.03
CA ASN A 53 -3.34 6.19 0.07
C ASN A 53 -2.28 6.13 1.16
N GLN A 54 -2.61 5.54 2.32
CA GLN A 54 -1.68 5.39 3.43
C GLN A 54 -0.49 4.49 3.04
N VAL A 55 -0.75 3.37 2.36
CA VAL A 55 0.31 2.47 1.86
C VAL A 55 1.20 3.17 0.84
N LEU A 56 0.62 3.93 -0.09
CA LEU A 56 1.39 4.70 -1.07
C LEU A 56 2.25 5.79 -0.42
N ALA A 57 1.72 6.49 0.58
CA ALA A 57 2.47 7.50 1.32
C ALA A 57 3.64 6.90 2.10
N GLN A 58 3.42 5.76 2.77
CA GLN A 58 4.48 5.02 3.48
C GLN A 58 5.57 4.56 2.51
N PHE A 59 5.20 4.08 1.32
CA PHE A 59 6.15 3.69 0.29
C PHE A 59 7.02 4.88 -0.16
N GLU A 60 6.43 6.04 -0.45
CA GLU A 60 7.18 7.23 -0.85
C GLU A 60 8.11 7.73 0.26
N GLN A 61 7.68 7.67 1.53
CA GLN A 61 8.54 7.97 2.67
C GLN A 61 9.75 7.02 2.74
N MET A 62 9.55 5.71 2.57
CA MET A 62 10.63 4.72 2.57
C MET A 62 11.59 4.93 1.38
N LYS A 63 11.05 5.20 0.19
CA LYS A 63 11.82 5.51 -1.02
C LYS A 63 12.69 6.77 -0.84
N SER A 64 12.17 7.77 -0.13
CA SER A 64 12.93 8.99 0.19
C SER A 64 14.08 8.75 1.17
N MET A 65 13.97 7.77 2.07
CA MET A 65 15.02 7.44 3.04
C MET A 65 16.11 6.52 2.48
N MET A 66 15.84 5.84 1.35
CA MET A 66 16.83 5.00 0.65
C MET A 66 17.66 5.77 -0.39
N LYS A 67 17.37 7.06 -0.61
CA LYS A 67 18.19 7.95 -1.44
C LYS A 67 19.44 8.41 -0.70
#